data_AF-A0A970KUW2-F1
#
_entry.id   AF-A0A970KUW2-F1
#
_cell.length_a   1.000
_cell.length_b   1.000
_cell.length_c   1.000
_cell.angle_alpha   90.00
_cell.angle_beta   90.00
_cell.angle_gamma   90.00
#
_symmetry.space_group_name_H-M   'P 1'
#
loop_
_entity.id
_entity.type
_entity.pdbx_description
1 polymer ?
#
loop_
_entity_poly.entity_id
_entity_poly.type
_entity_poly.pdbx_seq_one_letter_code
_entity_poly.pdbx_strand_id
1 'polypeptide(L)'
;EIEVGNIIIATGSKAQMTETKGVDLEGVLTSDDILELDEIPKTLIVVGGGVIGLEFASIYQELGSQVILLASRILKDADKEISRRLIPLLKKQGIEVYVDIRAQKISREDGKLKVRARYKNKDEEVEVYGDKVLIASGRAPVVEGLNLDGVGIQYDRRGIQVDEDFQTTVEGIYAIGDVNNTGIQLAHVASSQGIYVVEKIMGLEPDIEFEFYPACVFTMTEVAQVGYTEEELKEKGIAYKVSKFMFGANSKSLSAGDTDGFIKVLASKEDNRVLGVHILGPHANDLIQEGTLALANKLDASSITKAIHAHPTLSESFFEATLGLDEKAIHMAPKRKRTRR
;
A
#
# COMPACT_ATOMS: atom_id res chain seq x y z
N GLU A 1 8.39 14.28 -37.91
CA GLU A 1 7.21 13.43 -38.01
C GLU A 1 7.68 11.99 -37.92
N ILE A 2 7.01 11.14 -37.14
CA ILE A 2 7.34 9.73 -36.95
C ILE A 2 6.08 8.93 -37.25
N GLU A 3 6.17 7.96 -38.15
CA GLU A 3 5.08 7.02 -38.44
C GLU A 3 5.33 5.71 -37.69
N VAL A 4 4.29 5.19 -37.01
CA VAL A 4 4.36 3.97 -36.21
C VAL A 4 3.08 3.15 -36.39
N GLY A 5 3.18 1.83 -36.21
CA GLY A 5 2.03 0.93 -36.27
C GLY A 5 1.16 0.92 -35.01
N ASN A 6 1.77 1.13 -33.84
CA ASN A 6 1.09 1.17 -32.54
C ASN A 6 1.74 2.22 -31.63
N ILE A 7 0.96 2.74 -30.67
CA ILE A 7 1.42 3.68 -29.65
C ILE A 7 1.05 3.14 -28.27
N ILE A 8 2.00 3.16 -27.33
CA ILE A 8 1.74 2.87 -25.92
C ILE A 8 2.01 4.14 -25.11
N ILE A 9 0.98 4.66 -24.46
CA ILE A 9 1.07 5.83 -23.58
C ILE A 9 1.42 5.36 -22.18
N ALA A 10 2.58 5.80 -21.68
CA ALA A 10 3.11 5.42 -20.36
C ALA A 10 3.69 6.65 -19.63
N THR A 11 2.99 7.79 -19.68
CA THR A 11 3.44 9.06 -19.06
C THR A 11 3.37 9.09 -17.53
N GLY A 12 2.80 8.04 -16.93
CA GLY A 12 2.76 7.87 -15.48
C GLY A 12 1.88 8.89 -14.76
N SER A 13 2.27 9.22 -13.54
CA SER A 13 1.55 10.13 -12.65
C SER A 13 2.49 11.16 -12.02
N LYS A 14 1.92 12.22 -11.43
CA LYS A 14 2.63 13.25 -10.67
C LYS A 14 2.03 13.41 -9.28
N ALA A 15 2.80 13.96 -8.34
CA ALA A 15 2.31 14.27 -7.00
C ALA A 15 1.07 15.19 -7.07
N GLN A 16 0.03 14.86 -6.31
CA GLN A 16 -1.18 15.66 -6.26
C GLN A 16 -1.20 16.51 -4.99
N MET A 17 -1.22 17.83 -5.18
CA MET A 17 -1.42 18.77 -4.08
C MET A 17 -2.85 18.72 -3.56
N THR A 18 -3.00 18.97 -2.26
CA THR A 18 -4.32 19.08 -1.63
C THR A 18 -4.94 20.45 -1.85
N GLU A 19 -6.24 20.56 -1.63
CA GLU A 19 -6.96 21.84 -1.56
C GLU A 19 -6.68 22.63 -0.26
N THR A 20 -5.73 22.17 0.58
CA THR A 20 -5.36 22.84 1.83
C THR A 20 -4.80 24.23 1.51
N LYS A 21 -5.26 25.28 2.20
CA LYS A 21 -4.75 26.64 1.98
C LYS A 21 -3.27 26.74 2.39
N GLY A 22 -2.43 27.37 1.57
CA GLY A 22 -1.00 27.56 1.85
C GLY A 22 -0.10 26.40 1.44
N VAL A 23 -0.55 25.52 0.54
CA VAL A 23 0.26 24.43 -0.02
C VAL A 23 1.38 24.90 -0.94
N ASP A 24 1.32 26.14 -1.39
CA ASP A 24 2.28 26.83 -2.26
C ASP A 24 3.37 27.58 -1.48
N LEU A 25 3.35 27.54 -0.15
CA LEU A 25 4.34 28.19 0.69
C LEU A 25 5.72 27.50 0.59
N GLU A 26 6.78 28.30 0.60
CA GLU A 26 8.14 27.80 0.69
C GLU A 26 8.33 26.90 1.92
N GLY A 27 8.84 25.69 1.67
CA GLY A 27 9.02 24.64 2.68
C GLY A 27 7.85 23.65 2.79
N VAL A 28 6.76 23.86 2.04
CA VAL A 28 5.79 22.81 1.74
C VAL A 28 6.30 22.03 0.53
N LEU A 29 6.41 20.72 0.68
CA LEU A 29 7.09 19.82 -0.24
C LEU A 29 6.12 18.75 -0.76
N THR A 30 6.33 18.33 -2.00
CA THR A 30 5.82 17.08 -2.55
C THR A 30 6.79 15.92 -2.29
N SER A 31 6.43 14.70 -2.72
CA SER A 31 7.35 13.56 -2.72
C SER A 31 8.56 13.75 -3.64
N ASP A 32 8.46 14.64 -4.63
CA ASP A 32 9.55 14.89 -5.58
C ASP A 32 10.53 15.88 -4.94
N ASP A 33 10.01 17.00 -4.39
CA ASP A 33 10.82 18.03 -3.74
C ASP A 33 11.59 17.51 -2.51
N ILE A 34 11.00 16.58 -1.74
CA ILE A 34 11.63 16.08 -0.51
C ILE A 34 12.87 15.19 -0.78
N LEU A 35 13.00 14.64 -1.99
CA LEU A 35 14.17 13.87 -2.40
C LEU A 35 15.36 14.78 -2.77
N GLU A 36 15.10 16.07 -2.99
CA GLU A 36 16.11 17.07 -3.36
C GLU A 36 16.61 17.89 -2.16
N LEU A 37 16.19 17.55 -0.93
CA LEU A 37 16.65 18.28 0.26
C LEU A 37 18.14 18.05 0.53
N ASP A 38 18.88 19.14 0.67
CA ASP A 38 20.30 19.12 1.07
C ASP A 38 20.50 18.82 2.57
N GLU A 39 19.49 19.08 3.40
CA GLU A 39 19.56 18.96 4.85
C GLU A 39 18.30 18.29 5.43
N ILE A 40 18.52 17.49 6.48
CA ILE A 40 17.44 16.83 7.23
C ILE A 40 16.72 17.91 8.09
N PRO A 41 15.41 18.15 7.92
CA PRO A 41 14.68 19.11 8.73
C PRO A 41 14.62 18.62 10.19
N LYS A 42 14.69 19.53 11.17
CA LYS A 42 14.61 19.12 12.59
C LYS A 42 13.21 18.62 12.93
N THR A 43 12.18 19.24 12.36
CA THR A 43 10.79 18.79 12.48
C THR A 43 10.13 18.71 11.09
N LEU A 44 9.63 17.53 10.74
CA LEU A 44 8.88 17.28 9.51
C LEU A 44 7.41 16.99 9.85
N ILE A 45 6.50 17.78 9.29
CA ILE A 45 5.07 17.47 9.34
C ILE A 45 4.69 16.71 8.06
N VAL A 46 4.10 15.54 8.19
CA VAL A 46 3.61 14.74 7.06
C VAL A 46 2.09 14.79 7.02
N VAL A 47 1.52 15.28 5.92
CA VAL A 47 0.08 15.33 5.67
C VAL A 47 -0.30 14.24 4.68
N GLY A 48 -0.83 13.14 5.20
CA GLY A 48 -1.24 11.97 4.42
C GLY A 48 -0.81 10.66 5.06
N GLY A 49 -1.76 9.74 5.25
CA GLY A 49 -1.53 8.40 5.84
C GLY A 49 -1.48 7.27 4.80
N GLY A 50 -1.17 7.59 3.54
CA GLY A 50 -0.93 6.61 2.48
C GLY A 50 0.53 6.14 2.46
N VAL A 51 0.85 5.26 1.51
CA VAL A 51 2.17 4.62 1.34
C VAL A 51 3.32 5.64 1.42
N ILE A 52 3.32 6.61 0.50
CA ILE A 52 4.35 7.66 0.40
C ILE A 52 4.56 8.41 1.74
N GLY A 53 3.45 8.83 2.37
CA GLY A 53 3.52 9.59 3.61
C GLY A 53 4.11 8.78 4.75
N LEU A 54 3.73 7.49 4.85
CA LEU A 54 4.25 6.60 5.88
C LEU A 54 5.73 6.27 5.68
N GLU A 55 6.15 6.01 4.44
CA GLU A 55 7.56 5.73 4.13
C GLU A 55 8.44 6.93 4.46
N PHE A 56 8.10 8.13 3.99
CA PHE A 56 8.87 9.33 4.33
C PHE A 56 8.80 9.66 5.83
N ALA A 57 7.67 9.42 6.49
CA ALA A 57 7.59 9.57 7.94
C ALA A 57 8.57 8.63 8.66
N SER A 58 8.68 7.37 8.24
CA SER A 58 9.64 6.43 8.79
C SER A 58 11.09 6.79 8.45
N ILE A 59 11.39 7.14 7.20
CA ILE A 59 12.74 7.52 6.76
C ILE A 59 13.24 8.72 7.56
N TYR A 60 12.47 9.80 7.62
CA TYR A 60 12.90 11.03 8.29
C TYR A 60 12.95 10.87 9.81
N GLN A 61 12.07 10.05 10.40
CA GLN A 61 12.17 9.71 11.83
C GLN A 61 13.51 9.03 12.13
N GLU A 62 13.96 8.13 11.25
CA GLU A 62 15.20 7.38 11.45
C GLU A 62 16.46 8.18 11.10
N LEU A 63 16.34 9.14 10.20
CA LEU A 63 17.37 10.16 9.95
C LEU A 63 17.48 11.20 11.07
N GLY A 64 16.56 11.19 12.05
CA GLY A 64 16.63 12.02 13.27
C GLY A 64 15.70 13.24 13.29
N SER A 65 14.81 13.40 12.32
CA SER A 65 13.73 14.40 12.41
C SER A 65 12.73 14.03 13.51
N GLN A 66 12.18 15.03 14.18
CA GLN A 66 10.91 14.87 14.88
C GLN A 66 9.78 14.84 13.83
N VAL A 67 9.12 13.70 13.67
CA VAL A 67 8.07 13.55 12.67
C VAL A 67 6.68 13.67 13.30
N ILE A 68 5.84 14.49 12.67
CA ILE A 68 4.43 14.66 13.03
C ILE A 68 3.57 14.20 11.86
N LEU A 69 2.85 13.09 12.03
CA LEU A 69 1.97 12.52 11.00
C LEU A 69 0.52 12.93 11.22
N LEU A 70 -0.04 13.67 10.26
CA LEU A 70 -1.45 14.04 10.18
C LEU A 70 -2.16 13.17 9.12
N ALA A 71 -2.88 12.16 9.58
CA ALA A 71 -3.53 11.19 8.70
C ALA A 71 -5.07 11.25 8.79
N SER A 72 -5.71 11.42 7.63
CA SER A 72 -7.17 11.24 7.51
C SER A 72 -7.57 9.79 7.78
N ARG A 73 -6.80 8.83 7.29
CA ARG A 73 -6.87 7.37 7.51
C ARG A 73 -5.47 6.82 7.25
N ILE A 74 -5.06 5.81 8.02
CA ILE A 74 -3.83 5.04 7.76
C ILE A 74 -4.17 3.92 6.79
N LEU A 75 -3.40 3.81 5.70
CA LEU A 75 -3.51 2.76 4.68
C LEU A 75 -4.97 2.39 4.37
N LYS A 76 -5.68 3.30 3.69
CA LYS A 76 -7.14 3.24 3.52
C LYS A 76 -7.63 1.95 2.84
N ASP A 77 -6.79 1.34 1.99
CA ASP A 77 -7.09 0.15 1.19
C ASP A 77 -6.47 -1.12 1.79
N ALA A 78 -5.82 -1.02 2.96
CA ALA A 78 -5.26 -2.17 3.66
C ALA A 78 -6.30 -2.88 4.53
N ASP A 79 -6.07 -4.16 4.83
CA ASP A 79 -6.85 -4.89 5.84
C ASP A 79 -6.92 -4.09 7.16
N LYS A 80 -8.12 -3.94 7.72
CA LYS A 80 -8.32 -3.02 8.86
C LYS A 80 -7.48 -3.40 10.08
N GLU A 81 -7.10 -4.68 10.24
CA GLU A 81 -6.23 -5.07 11.34
C GLU A 81 -4.81 -4.52 11.19
N ILE A 82 -4.27 -4.44 9.96
CA ILE A 82 -2.99 -3.78 9.66
C ILE A 82 -3.06 -2.31 10.05
N SER A 83 -4.01 -1.56 9.48
CA SER A 83 -4.08 -0.11 9.68
C SER A 83 -4.25 0.26 11.16
N ARG A 84 -5.00 -0.54 11.92
CA ARG A 84 -5.17 -0.35 13.37
C ARG A 84 -3.89 -0.66 14.15
N ARG A 85 -3.17 -1.72 13.81
CA ARG A 85 -1.96 -2.15 14.55
C ARG A 85 -0.73 -1.34 14.19
N LEU A 86 -0.66 -0.75 13.00
CA LEU A 86 0.46 0.08 12.59
C LEU A 86 0.55 1.38 13.41
N ILE A 87 -0.58 1.99 13.78
CA ILE A 87 -0.62 3.25 14.56
C ILE A 87 0.21 3.19 15.85
N PRO A 88 0.01 2.24 16.77
CA PRO A 88 0.82 2.16 17.99
C PRO A 88 2.29 1.81 17.71
N LEU A 89 2.61 1.12 16.60
CA LEU A 89 3.99 0.82 16.22
C LEU A 89 4.73 2.07 15.73
N LEU A 90 4.09 2.90 14.91
CA LEU A 90 4.62 4.21 14.51
C LEU A 90 4.88 5.10 15.73
N LYS A 91 3.96 5.10 16.71
CA LYS A 91 4.16 5.84 17.98
C LYS A 91 5.31 5.27 18.82
N LYS A 92 5.46 3.95 18.86
CA LYS A 92 6.59 3.27 19.53
C LYS A 92 7.93 3.65 18.90
N GLN A 93 7.94 3.94 17.59
CA GLN A 93 9.10 4.46 16.84
C GLN A 93 9.34 5.97 17.04
N GLY A 94 8.54 6.65 17.86
CA GLY A 94 8.74 8.08 18.18
C GLY A 94 7.97 9.05 17.28
N ILE A 95 7.22 8.56 16.29
CA ILE A 95 6.40 9.42 15.41
C ILE A 95 5.19 9.94 16.19
N GLU A 96 4.96 11.25 16.15
CA GLU A 96 3.76 11.87 16.69
C GLU A 96 2.59 11.69 15.71
N VAL A 97 1.69 10.75 16.00
CA VAL A 97 0.62 10.35 15.07
C VAL A 97 -0.76 10.86 15.48
N TYR A 98 -1.36 11.65 14.58
CA TYR A 98 -2.77 12.07 14.60
C TYR A 98 -3.55 11.36 13.49
N VAL A 99 -4.63 10.67 13.86
CA VAL A 99 -5.51 9.96 12.92
C VAL A 99 -6.91 10.56 12.92
N ASP A 100 -7.70 10.26 11.88
CA ASP A 100 -9.02 10.83 11.66
C ASP A 100 -9.02 12.36 11.63
N ILE A 101 -7.92 12.93 11.12
CA ILE A 101 -7.68 14.37 11.10
C ILE A 101 -7.40 14.87 9.68
N ARG A 102 -7.77 16.11 9.36
CA ARG A 102 -7.50 16.74 8.06
C ARG A 102 -6.87 18.12 8.26
N ALA A 103 -5.73 18.35 7.61
CA ALA A 103 -5.16 19.68 7.48
C ALA A 103 -6.16 20.63 6.80
N GLN A 104 -6.27 21.85 7.32
CA GLN A 104 -7.17 22.88 6.82
C GLN A 104 -6.40 24.07 6.24
N LYS A 105 -5.31 24.45 6.92
CA LYS A 105 -4.49 25.60 6.55
C LYS A 105 -3.04 25.37 6.98
N ILE A 106 -2.15 25.79 6.11
CA ILE A 106 -0.72 25.94 6.36
C ILE A 106 -0.42 27.45 6.35
N SER A 107 0.35 27.91 7.33
CA SER A 107 0.81 29.29 7.42
C SER A 107 2.20 29.36 8.03
N ARG A 108 2.88 30.51 7.93
CA ARG A 108 4.16 30.75 8.59
C ARG A 108 3.95 31.52 9.90
N GLU A 109 4.55 31.04 10.98
CA GLU A 109 4.51 31.66 12.31
C GLU A 109 5.88 31.45 12.97
N ASP A 110 6.49 32.52 13.48
CA ASP A 110 7.81 32.52 14.15
C ASP A 110 8.91 31.74 13.39
N GLY A 111 8.95 31.90 12.07
CA GLY A 111 9.95 31.26 11.22
C GLY A 111 9.70 29.78 10.91
N LYS A 112 8.62 29.18 11.43
CA LYS A 112 8.20 27.79 11.16
C LYS A 112 6.92 27.72 10.34
N LEU A 113 6.69 26.56 9.73
CA LEU A 113 5.40 26.22 9.14
C LEU A 113 4.46 25.68 10.22
N LYS A 114 3.27 26.28 10.30
CA LYS A 114 2.18 25.90 11.17
C LYS A 114 1.10 25.22 10.35
N VAL A 115 0.72 24.01 10.73
CA VAL A 115 -0.41 23.29 10.14
C VAL A 115 -1.54 23.25 11.15
N ARG A 116 -2.67 23.87 10.80
CA ARG A 116 -3.92 23.75 11.55
C ARG A 116 -4.75 22.61 10.95
N ALA A 117 -5.10 21.64 11.77
CA ALA A 117 -5.83 20.45 11.35
C ALA A 117 -7.04 20.19 12.26
N ARG A 118 -8.09 19.59 11.71
CA ARG A 118 -9.37 19.36 12.39
C ARG A 118 -9.73 17.89 12.35
N TYR A 119 -10.20 17.35 13.48
CA TYR A 119 -10.70 15.98 13.53
C TYR A 119 -12.02 15.85 12.77
N LYS A 120 -12.22 14.73 12.07
CA LYS A 120 -13.43 14.51 11.26
C LYS A 120 -14.69 14.34 12.10
N ASN A 121 -14.55 13.69 13.25
CA ASN A 121 -15.67 13.24 14.08
C ASN A 121 -15.72 13.98 15.43
N LYS A 122 -14.95 15.06 15.58
CA LYS A 122 -14.88 15.88 16.79
C LYS A 122 -14.75 17.35 16.39
N ASP A 123 -15.39 18.24 17.14
CA ASP A 123 -15.18 19.68 17.00
C ASP A 123 -13.90 20.12 17.73
N GLU A 124 -12.80 19.45 17.40
CA GLU A 124 -11.49 19.64 18.00
C GLU A 124 -10.48 19.90 16.89
N GLU A 125 -9.61 20.87 17.13
CA GLU A 125 -8.52 21.24 16.24
C GLU A 125 -7.19 21.11 16.94
N VAL A 126 -6.16 20.84 16.15
CA VAL A 126 -4.78 20.82 16.60
C VAL A 126 -3.96 21.76 15.73
N GLU A 127 -2.94 22.34 16.32
CA GLU A 127 -1.94 23.14 15.64
C GLU A 127 -0.57 22.51 15.88
N VAL A 128 0.14 22.21 14.80
CA VAL A 128 1.48 21.62 14.85
C VAL A 128 2.45 22.49 14.06
N TYR A 129 3.71 22.52 14.51
CA TYR A 129 4.74 23.41 13.98
C TYR A 129 5.94 22.58 13.51
N GLY A 130 6.46 22.90 12.33
CA GLY A 130 7.60 22.19 11.74
C GLY A 130 8.43 23.06 10.82
N ASP A 131 9.61 22.59 10.45
CA ASP A 131 10.51 23.30 9.53
C ASP A 131 10.08 23.07 8.07
N LYS A 132 9.58 21.88 7.78
CA LYS A 132 9.04 21.48 6.47
C LYS A 132 7.71 20.75 6.63
N VAL A 133 6.87 20.81 5.59
CA VAL A 133 5.61 20.06 5.51
C VAL A 133 5.61 19.21 4.24
N LEU A 134 5.51 17.89 4.36
CA LEU A 134 5.31 17.00 3.21
C LEU A 134 3.81 16.80 2.95
N ILE A 135 3.38 17.09 1.73
CA ILE A 135 2.04 16.76 1.24
C ILE A 135 2.08 15.42 0.51
N ALA A 136 1.58 14.37 1.16
CA ALA A 136 1.54 13.00 0.64
C ALA A 136 0.09 12.53 0.44
N SER A 137 -0.68 13.28 -0.34
CA SER A 137 -2.15 13.10 -0.44
C SER A 137 -2.63 12.30 -1.65
N GLY A 138 -1.73 11.87 -2.52
CA GLY A 138 -2.04 11.04 -3.68
C GLY A 138 -1.24 11.46 -4.91
N ARG A 139 -1.54 10.82 -6.03
CA ARG A 139 -0.94 11.07 -7.33
C ARG A 139 -2.03 11.17 -8.39
N ALA A 140 -1.80 12.00 -9.41
CA ALA A 140 -2.72 12.20 -10.53
C ALA A 140 -2.06 11.79 -11.86
N PRO A 141 -2.81 11.20 -12.80
CA PRO A 141 -2.29 10.80 -14.10
C PRO A 141 -1.75 12.02 -14.88
N VAL A 142 -0.66 11.83 -15.62
CA VAL A 142 -0.08 12.89 -16.47
C VAL A 142 -0.65 12.78 -17.88
N VAL A 143 -1.66 13.60 -18.17
CA VAL A 143 -2.32 13.66 -19.48
C VAL A 143 -2.04 14.95 -20.25
N GLU A 144 -1.40 15.93 -19.60
CA GLU A 144 -1.10 17.21 -20.23
C GLU A 144 -0.05 17.08 -21.34
N GLY A 145 -0.23 17.84 -22.42
CA GLY A 145 0.69 17.84 -23.57
C GLY A 145 0.49 16.68 -24.55
N LEU A 146 -0.43 15.74 -24.29
CA LEU A 146 -0.68 14.59 -25.16
C LEU A 146 -1.67 14.84 -26.31
N ASN A 147 -2.38 15.98 -26.30
CA ASN A 147 -3.43 16.32 -27.28
C ASN A 147 -4.48 15.21 -27.46
N LEU A 148 -4.89 14.56 -26.36
CA LEU A 148 -5.82 13.42 -26.39
C LEU A 148 -7.14 13.75 -27.09
N ASP A 149 -7.69 14.95 -26.85
CA ASP A 149 -8.90 15.45 -27.52
C ASP A 149 -8.74 15.52 -29.05
N GLY A 150 -7.57 15.98 -29.52
CA GLY A 150 -7.27 16.07 -30.95
C GLY A 150 -7.12 14.71 -31.64
N VAL A 151 -6.83 13.66 -30.87
CA VAL A 151 -6.72 12.27 -31.34
C VAL A 151 -8.03 11.48 -31.12
N GLY A 152 -8.96 11.99 -30.32
CA GLY A 152 -10.23 11.33 -29.98
C GLY A 152 -10.11 10.26 -28.88
N ILE A 153 -9.08 10.36 -28.02
CA ILE A 153 -8.89 9.45 -26.88
C ILE A 153 -9.72 9.95 -25.69
N GLN A 154 -10.56 9.08 -25.13
CA GLN A 154 -11.34 9.41 -23.93
C GLN A 154 -10.47 9.33 -22.67
N TYR A 155 -10.63 10.32 -21.78
CA TYR A 155 -9.96 10.36 -20.49
C TYR A 155 -10.79 11.15 -19.46
N ASP A 156 -10.60 10.86 -18.17
CA ASP A 156 -11.19 11.61 -17.07
C ASP A 156 -10.13 11.92 -15.99
N ARG A 157 -10.56 12.46 -14.84
CA ARG A 157 -9.67 12.75 -13.71
C ARG A 157 -8.91 11.53 -13.15
N ARG A 158 -9.34 10.31 -13.46
CA ARG A 158 -8.72 9.05 -13.06
C ARG A 158 -7.68 8.57 -14.07
N GLY A 159 -7.72 9.05 -15.31
CA GLY A 159 -6.75 8.72 -16.35
C GLY A 159 -7.37 8.49 -17.71
N ILE A 160 -6.55 8.00 -18.64
CA ILE A 160 -6.95 7.56 -19.98
C ILE A 160 -7.85 6.34 -19.85
N GLN A 161 -9.01 6.37 -20.50
CA GLN A 161 -9.92 5.24 -20.50
C GLN A 161 -9.36 4.12 -21.37
N VAL A 162 -9.28 2.93 -20.78
CA VAL A 162 -8.85 1.72 -21.47
C VAL A 162 -9.84 0.58 -21.25
N ASP A 163 -9.81 -0.40 -22.15
CA ASP A 163 -10.49 -1.68 -22.01
C ASP A 163 -9.65 -2.71 -21.22
N GLU A 164 -10.09 -3.98 -21.24
CA GLU A 164 -9.43 -5.12 -20.59
C GLU A 164 -8.05 -5.46 -21.18
N ASP A 165 -7.79 -5.04 -22.42
CA ASP A 165 -6.50 -5.20 -23.11
C ASP A 165 -5.61 -3.95 -22.98
N PHE A 166 -6.01 -2.99 -22.14
CA PHE A 166 -5.38 -1.68 -22.00
C PHE A 166 -5.41 -0.83 -23.29
N GLN A 167 -6.27 -1.16 -24.25
CA GLN A 167 -6.45 -0.38 -25.47
C GLN A 167 -7.35 0.82 -25.18
N THR A 168 -6.97 1.98 -25.73
CA THR A 168 -7.77 3.21 -25.60
C THR A 168 -8.98 3.17 -26.53
N THR A 169 -9.77 4.25 -26.56
CA THR A 169 -10.87 4.38 -27.53
C THR A 169 -10.43 4.48 -28.99
N VAL A 170 -9.12 4.58 -29.25
CA VAL A 170 -8.54 4.60 -30.59
C VAL A 170 -7.73 3.32 -30.80
N GLU A 171 -8.10 2.56 -31.84
CA GLU A 171 -7.43 1.31 -32.22
C GLU A 171 -5.93 1.55 -32.49
N GLY A 172 -5.09 0.63 -32.00
CA GLY A 172 -3.63 0.72 -32.09
C GLY A 172 -2.98 1.68 -31.08
N ILE A 173 -3.77 2.36 -30.23
CA ILE A 173 -3.26 3.18 -29.12
C ILE A 173 -3.67 2.56 -27.79
N TYR A 174 -2.68 2.35 -26.92
CA TYR A 174 -2.80 1.73 -25.61
C TYR A 174 -2.36 2.69 -24.51
N ALA A 175 -2.79 2.47 -23.26
CA ALA A 175 -2.30 3.21 -22.10
C ALA A 175 -2.05 2.30 -20.89
N ILE A 176 -0.84 2.33 -20.35
CA ILE A 176 -0.39 1.46 -19.26
C ILE A 176 0.09 2.23 -18.04
N GLY A 177 0.07 1.57 -16.88
CA GLY A 177 0.50 2.13 -15.60
C GLY A 177 -0.36 3.30 -15.17
N ASP A 178 0.23 4.18 -14.36
CA ASP A 178 -0.50 5.20 -13.61
C ASP A 178 -1.27 6.24 -14.45
N VAL A 179 -1.05 6.31 -15.77
CA VAL A 179 -1.79 7.23 -16.65
C VAL A 179 -3.18 6.70 -17.01
N ASN A 180 -3.41 5.39 -16.95
CA ASN A 180 -4.70 4.80 -17.28
C ASN A 180 -5.69 4.86 -16.12
N ASN A 181 -6.97 4.67 -16.43
CA ASN A 181 -8.07 4.83 -15.47
C ASN A 181 -8.32 3.62 -14.57
N THR A 182 -7.49 2.57 -14.64
CA THR A 182 -7.62 1.39 -13.76
C THR A 182 -7.33 1.75 -12.29
N GLY A 183 -6.60 2.85 -12.06
CA GLY A 183 -6.36 3.41 -10.73
C GLY A 183 -5.28 2.68 -9.93
N ILE A 184 -4.55 1.75 -10.55
CA ILE A 184 -3.47 0.99 -9.89
C ILE A 184 -2.14 1.71 -10.13
N GLN A 185 -1.60 2.30 -9.07
CA GLN A 185 -0.37 3.09 -9.11
C GLN A 185 0.78 2.30 -8.46
N LEU A 186 1.20 1.22 -9.13
CA LEU A 186 2.26 0.31 -8.66
C LEU A 186 3.20 -0.02 -9.81
N ALA A 187 4.51 0.16 -9.60
CA ALA A 187 5.53 0.01 -10.64
C ALA A 187 5.56 -1.39 -11.27
N HIS A 188 5.44 -2.45 -10.46
CA HIS A 188 5.40 -3.83 -10.94
C HIS A 188 4.12 -4.14 -11.72
N VAL A 189 2.98 -3.53 -11.35
CA VAL A 189 1.74 -3.67 -12.13
C VAL A 189 1.87 -2.97 -13.48
N ALA A 190 2.39 -1.73 -13.51
CA ALA A 190 2.65 -1.00 -14.75
C ALA A 190 3.62 -1.77 -15.69
N SER A 191 4.65 -2.38 -15.12
CA SER A 191 5.61 -3.21 -15.86
C SER A 191 4.92 -4.44 -16.48
N SER A 192 4.08 -5.14 -15.72
CA SER A 192 3.29 -6.27 -16.22
C SER A 192 2.29 -5.87 -17.29
N GLN A 193 1.64 -4.71 -17.16
CA GLN A 193 0.76 -4.16 -18.21
C GLN A 193 1.54 -3.89 -19.50
N GLY A 194 2.77 -3.38 -19.39
CA GLY A 194 3.65 -3.17 -20.55
C GLY A 194 4.00 -4.47 -21.27
N ILE A 195 4.38 -5.51 -20.53
CA ILE A 195 4.65 -6.85 -21.09
C ILE A 195 3.39 -7.37 -21.80
N TYR A 196 2.25 -7.34 -21.11
CA TYR A 196 0.96 -7.79 -21.63
C TYR A 196 0.62 -7.13 -22.97
N VAL A 197 0.66 -5.79 -23.03
CA VAL A 197 0.30 -5.03 -24.23
C VAL A 197 1.25 -5.33 -25.38
N VAL A 198 2.56 -5.44 -25.12
CA VAL A 198 3.54 -5.75 -26.17
C VAL A 198 3.34 -7.17 -26.72
N GLU A 199 3.09 -8.16 -25.85
CA GLU A 199 2.78 -9.53 -26.28
C GLU A 199 1.50 -9.58 -27.14
N LYS A 200 0.45 -8.85 -26.74
CA LYS A 200 -0.79 -8.68 -27.52
C LYS A 200 -0.53 -8.07 -28.89
N ILE A 201 0.24 -6.98 -28.96
CA ILE A 201 0.61 -6.32 -30.23
C ILE A 201 1.37 -7.28 -31.14
N MET A 202 2.18 -8.17 -30.58
CA MET A 202 2.93 -9.20 -31.32
C MET A 202 2.08 -10.42 -31.71
N GLY A 203 0.79 -10.45 -31.36
CA GLY A 203 -0.11 -11.57 -31.64
C GLY A 203 0.13 -12.80 -30.75
N LEU A 204 0.74 -12.61 -29.58
CA LEU A 204 0.91 -13.65 -28.56
C LEU A 204 -0.29 -13.66 -27.59
N GLU A 205 -0.42 -14.75 -26.84
CA GLU A 205 -1.40 -14.89 -25.76
C GLU A 205 -0.71 -14.65 -24.41
N PRO A 206 -0.77 -13.43 -23.86
CA PRO A 206 -0.14 -13.12 -22.57
C PRO A 206 -0.85 -13.86 -21.42
N ASP A 207 -0.06 -14.52 -20.56
CA ASP A 207 -0.53 -15.23 -19.36
C ASP A 207 -0.11 -14.47 -18.09
N ILE A 208 -0.77 -13.33 -17.86
CA ILE A 208 -0.52 -12.46 -16.70
C ILE A 208 -1.82 -12.30 -15.90
N GLU A 209 -1.76 -12.65 -14.61
CA GLU A 209 -2.86 -12.44 -13.66
C GLU A 209 -2.85 -10.99 -13.13
N PHE A 210 -3.95 -10.26 -13.35
CA PHE A 210 -4.11 -8.87 -12.90
C PHE A 210 -5.15 -8.70 -11.79
N GLU A 211 -5.88 -9.75 -11.42
CA GLU A 211 -6.86 -9.68 -10.32
C GLU A 211 -6.16 -9.43 -8.98
N PHE A 212 -5.00 -10.07 -8.77
CA PHE A 212 -4.27 -9.99 -7.51
C PHE A 212 -2.80 -9.66 -7.72
N TYR A 213 -2.37 -8.60 -7.05
CA TYR A 213 -0.99 -8.11 -7.06
C TYR A 213 -0.60 -7.70 -5.63
N PRO A 214 0.69 -7.85 -5.27
CA PRO A 214 1.15 -7.43 -3.95
C PRO A 214 1.16 -5.91 -3.86
N ALA A 215 0.69 -5.39 -2.73
CA ALA A 215 0.83 -4.00 -2.33
C ALA A 215 1.72 -3.94 -1.08
N CYS A 216 2.85 -3.25 -1.20
CA CYS A 216 3.88 -3.16 -0.16
C CYS A 216 4.01 -1.72 0.34
N VAL A 217 4.41 -1.58 1.60
CA VAL A 217 4.77 -0.30 2.24
C VAL A 217 6.07 -0.51 2.99
N PHE A 218 7.09 0.26 2.62
CA PHE A 218 8.46 0.10 3.07
C PHE A 218 8.77 0.95 4.31
N THR A 219 7.89 0.89 5.31
CA THR A 219 8.13 1.47 6.66
C THR A 219 9.07 0.59 7.49
N MET A 220 9.63 1.12 8.59
CA MET A 220 10.50 0.34 9.49
C MET A 220 9.81 -0.89 10.09
N THR A 221 8.49 -0.82 10.29
CA THR A 221 7.67 -2.03 10.39
C THR A 221 6.98 -2.20 9.05
N GLU A 222 7.45 -3.14 8.23
CA GLU A 222 6.94 -3.32 6.88
C GLU A 222 5.49 -3.78 6.88
N VAL A 223 4.79 -3.44 5.80
CA VAL A 223 3.41 -3.88 5.54
C VAL A 223 3.34 -4.41 4.13
N ALA A 224 2.78 -5.60 3.97
CA ALA A 224 2.49 -6.14 2.66
C ALA A 224 1.15 -6.88 2.64
N GLN A 225 0.44 -6.81 1.51
CA GLN A 225 -0.79 -7.56 1.32
C GLN A 225 -1.01 -7.96 -0.13
N VAL A 226 -1.79 -9.02 -0.35
CA VAL A 226 -2.23 -9.48 -1.67
C VAL A 226 -3.55 -10.23 -1.52
N GLY A 227 -4.43 -10.12 -2.51
CA GLY A 227 -5.77 -10.70 -2.46
C GLY A 227 -6.80 -9.82 -1.72
N TYR A 228 -7.95 -10.42 -1.41
CA TYR A 228 -9.02 -9.76 -0.70
C TYR A 228 -8.65 -9.47 0.75
N THR A 229 -9.01 -8.28 1.23
CA THR A 229 -9.08 -7.96 2.66
C THR A 229 -10.23 -8.70 3.33
N GLU A 230 -10.17 -8.85 4.66
CA GLU A 230 -11.26 -9.46 5.42
C GLU A 230 -12.58 -8.67 5.29
N GLU A 231 -12.47 -7.35 5.14
CA GLU A 231 -13.59 -6.45 4.93
C GLU A 231 -14.28 -6.69 3.59
N GLU A 232 -13.52 -6.81 2.50
CA GLU A 232 -14.07 -7.07 1.18
C GLU A 232 -14.78 -8.43 1.11
N LEU A 233 -14.24 -9.46 1.77
CA LEU A 233 -14.89 -10.77 1.86
C LEU A 233 -16.24 -10.68 2.59
N LYS A 234 -16.32 -9.90 3.68
CA LYS A 234 -17.58 -9.65 4.41
C LYS A 234 -18.58 -8.89 3.54
N GLU A 235 -18.13 -7.85 2.85
CA GLU A 235 -18.98 -7.02 1.99
C GLU A 235 -19.52 -7.80 0.79
N LYS A 236 -18.70 -8.68 0.20
CA LYS A 236 -19.09 -9.58 -0.90
C LYS A 236 -19.88 -10.82 -0.44
N GLY A 237 -20.00 -11.06 0.87
CA GLY A 237 -20.70 -12.23 1.42
C GLY A 237 -19.97 -13.56 1.14
N ILE A 238 -18.66 -13.54 0.88
CA ILE A 238 -17.87 -14.74 0.60
C ILE A 238 -17.55 -15.44 1.92
N ALA A 239 -17.82 -16.75 2.01
CA ALA A 239 -17.55 -17.52 3.21
C ALA A 239 -16.06 -17.86 3.33
N TYR A 240 -15.39 -17.34 4.34
CA TYR A 240 -13.94 -17.53 4.54
C TYR A 240 -13.58 -18.00 5.95
N LYS A 241 -12.42 -18.65 6.07
CA LYS A 241 -11.70 -18.94 7.30
C LYS A 241 -10.49 -18.02 7.41
N VAL A 242 -10.13 -17.66 8.63
CA VAL A 242 -9.03 -16.73 8.94
C VAL A 242 -8.13 -17.34 9.99
N SER A 243 -6.83 -17.17 9.79
CA SER A 243 -5.81 -17.53 10.76
C SER A 243 -4.71 -16.48 10.78
N LYS A 244 -4.02 -16.39 11.92
CA LYS A 244 -2.97 -15.40 12.15
C LYS A 244 -1.89 -15.94 13.05
N PHE A 245 -0.64 -15.84 12.59
CA PHE A 245 0.55 -16.14 13.38
C PHE A 245 1.26 -14.86 13.79
N MET A 246 1.72 -14.76 15.04
CA MET A 246 2.39 -13.57 15.58
C MET A 246 3.90 -13.74 15.48
N PHE A 247 4.63 -12.73 14.99
CA PHE A 247 6.09 -12.81 14.86
C PHE A 247 6.80 -13.00 16.21
N GLY A 248 6.24 -12.49 17.32
CA GLY A 248 6.75 -12.75 18.67
C GLY A 248 6.77 -14.23 19.10
N ALA A 249 6.14 -15.15 18.34
CA ALA A 249 6.24 -16.60 18.55
C ALA A 249 7.27 -17.29 17.63
N ASN A 250 7.89 -16.55 16.69
CA ASN A 250 8.89 -17.06 15.76
C ASN A 250 10.31 -16.87 16.32
N SER A 251 11.12 -17.92 16.32
CA SER A 251 12.48 -17.89 16.89
C SER A 251 13.45 -17.00 16.09
N LYS A 252 13.32 -16.94 14.77
CA LYS A 252 14.16 -16.07 13.91
C LYS A 252 13.88 -14.59 14.18
N SER A 253 12.62 -14.21 14.27
CA SER A 253 12.14 -12.88 14.65
C SER A 253 12.63 -12.49 16.05
N LEU A 254 12.48 -13.37 17.05
CA LEU A 254 13.04 -13.16 18.39
C LEU A 254 14.56 -12.95 18.37
N SER A 255 15.29 -13.75 17.60
CA SER A 255 16.76 -13.65 17.50
C SER A 255 17.21 -12.37 16.80
N ALA A 256 16.38 -11.80 15.93
CA ALA A 256 16.63 -10.54 15.24
C ALA A 256 16.23 -9.32 16.08
N GLY A 257 15.51 -9.51 17.19
CA GLY A 257 14.99 -8.41 18.01
C GLY A 257 13.76 -7.70 17.41
N ASP A 258 13.23 -8.19 16.29
CA ASP A 258 12.07 -7.62 15.61
C ASP A 258 10.89 -8.58 15.69
N THR A 259 10.01 -8.36 16.68
CA THR A 259 8.94 -9.27 17.10
C THR A 259 7.54 -8.73 16.90
N ASP A 260 7.44 -7.49 16.43
CA ASP A 260 6.17 -6.83 16.24
C ASP A 260 5.47 -7.38 14.99
N GLY A 261 4.14 -7.43 15.06
CA GLY A 261 3.32 -7.79 13.90
C GLY A 261 2.95 -9.26 13.78
N PHE A 262 2.49 -9.64 12.59
CA PHE A 262 1.84 -10.91 12.30
C PHE A 262 1.78 -11.22 10.80
N ILE A 263 1.55 -12.49 10.47
CA ILE A 263 1.03 -12.94 9.17
C ILE A 263 -0.40 -13.41 9.35
N LYS A 264 -1.32 -12.90 8.53
CA LYS A 264 -2.74 -13.26 8.49
C LYS A 264 -3.07 -13.85 7.12
N VAL A 265 -3.70 -15.02 7.13
CA VAL A 265 -4.13 -15.73 5.93
C VAL A 265 -5.64 -15.89 5.95
N LEU A 266 -6.26 -15.61 4.81
CA LEU A 266 -7.68 -15.78 4.52
C LEU A 266 -7.82 -16.88 3.47
N ALA A 267 -8.72 -17.83 3.71
CA ALA A 267 -8.99 -18.89 2.74
C ALA A 267 -10.49 -19.19 2.64
N SER A 268 -10.92 -19.68 1.50
CA SER A 268 -12.29 -20.11 1.24
C SER A 268 -12.70 -21.25 2.17
N LYS A 269 -13.96 -21.22 2.66
CA LYS A 269 -14.52 -22.35 3.42
C LYS A 269 -14.91 -23.53 2.54
N GLU A 270 -15.12 -23.31 1.25
CA GLU A 270 -15.64 -24.33 0.33
C GLU A 270 -14.53 -25.25 -0.19
N ASP A 271 -13.44 -24.66 -0.64
CA ASP A 271 -12.36 -25.34 -1.36
C ASP A 271 -10.96 -25.06 -0.79
N ASN A 272 -10.85 -24.35 0.33
CA ASN A 272 -9.59 -23.99 0.99
C ASN A 272 -8.63 -23.13 0.15
N ARG A 273 -9.06 -22.59 -0.98
CA ARG A 273 -8.26 -21.64 -1.78
C ARG A 273 -7.86 -20.43 -0.96
N VAL A 274 -6.61 -19.98 -1.10
CA VAL A 274 -6.16 -18.73 -0.49
C VAL A 274 -6.92 -17.58 -1.16
N LEU A 275 -7.50 -16.72 -0.33
CA LEU A 275 -8.28 -15.55 -0.77
C LEU A 275 -7.56 -14.23 -0.50
N GLY A 276 -6.67 -14.21 0.49
CA GLY A 276 -5.94 -13.01 0.89
C GLY A 276 -4.85 -13.31 1.90
N VAL A 277 -3.75 -12.57 1.82
CA VAL A 277 -2.62 -12.65 2.72
C VAL A 277 -2.22 -11.24 3.12
N HIS A 278 -2.03 -11.03 4.41
CA HIS A 278 -1.74 -9.72 4.99
C HIS A 278 -0.63 -9.87 6.03
N ILE A 279 0.45 -9.11 5.86
CA ILE A 279 1.64 -9.18 6.68
C ILE A 279 1.96 -7.80 7.21
N LEU A 280 2.20 -7.71 8.51
CA LEU A 280 2.77 -6.55 9.20
C LEU A 280 3.95 -7.09 10.00
N GLY A 281 5.16 -6.58 9.83
CA GLY A 281 6.34 -7.05 10.57
C GLY A 281 7.58 -7.24 9.71
N PRO A 282 8.61 -7.94 10.22
CA PRO A 282 9.89 -8.08 9.55
C PRO A 282 9.76 -8.76 8.18
N HIS A 283 10.40 -8.19 7.16
CA HIS A 283 10.45 -8.73 5.80
C HIS A 283 9.07 -9.02 5.19
N ALA A 284 8.03 -8.28 5.59
CA ALA A 284 6.69 -8.43 5.02
C ALA A 284 6.70 -8.35 3.50
N ASN A 285 7.52 -7.44 2.95
CA ASN A 285 7.60 -7.15 1.52
C ASN A 285 8.25 -8.29 0.70
N ASP A 286 9.08 -9.11 1.35
CA ASP A 286 9.65 -10.34 0.76
C ASP A 286 8.69 -11.52 0.93
N LEU A 287 8.14 -11.69 2.14
CA LEU A 287 7.29 -12.84 2.51
C LEU A 287 5.95 -12.86 1.76
N ILE A 288 5.45 -11.70 1.34
CA ILE A 288 4.18 -11.61 0.60
C ILE A 288 4.21 -12.32 -0.76
N GLN A 289 5.40 -12.57 -1.31
CA GLN A 289 5.55 -13.21 -2.62
C GLN A 289 5.04 -14.65 -2.62
N GLU A 290 5.12 -15.36 -1.48
CA GLU A 290 4.49 -16.68 -1.35
C GLU A 290 2.97 -16.61 -1.47
N GLY A 291 2.35 -15.60 -0.84
CA GLY A 291 0.91 -15.33 -0.98
C GLY A 291 0.52 -14.91 -2.40
N THR A 292 1.39 -14.14 -3.04
CA THR A 292 1.21 -13.70 -4.44
C THR A 292 1.20 -14.89 -5.39
N LEU A 293 2.19 -15.79 -5.25
CA LEU A 293 2.25 -17.02 -6.04
C LEU A 293 1.02 -17.90 -5.80
N ALA A 294 0.59 -18.03 -4.55
CA ALA A 294 -0.58 -18.83 -4.20
C ALA A 294 -1.87 -18.30 -4.84
N LEU A 295 -2.10 -16.99 -4.80
CA LEU A 295 -3.29 -16.37 -5.41
C LEU A 295 -3.24 -16.42 -6.94
N ALA A 296 -2.10 -16.07 -7.55
CA ALA A 296 -1.94 -16.12 -9.00
C ALA A 296 -2.18 -17.53 -9.58
N ASN A 297 -1.83 -18.58 -8.83
CA ASN A 297 -2.02 -19.97 -9.22
C ASN A 297 -3.26 -20.64 -8.60
N LYS A 298 -4.13 -19.86 -7.92
CA LYS A 298 -5.37 -20.34 -7.29
C LYS A 298 -5.14 -21.54 -6.34
N LEU A 299 -4.01 -21.54 -5.64
CA LEU A 299 -3.59 -22.59 -4.73
C LEU A 299 -4.44 -22.61 -3.46
N ASP A 300 -4.60 -23.79 -2.89
CA ASP A 300 -5.22 -23.98 -1.58
C ASP A 300 -4.19 -23.96 -0.44
N ALA A 301 -4.71 -23.81 0.79
CA ALA A 301 -3.90 -23.86 2.00
C ALA A 301 -3.08 -25.17 2.15
N SER A 302 -3.54 -26.27 1.54
CA SER A 302 -2.84 -27.55 1.58
C SER A 302 -1.56 -27.53 0.74
N SER A 303 -1.56 -26.77 -0.35
CA SER A 303 -0.42 -26.60 -1.25
C SER A 303 0.75 -25.92 -0.52
N ILE A 304 0.45 -24.94 0.33
CA ILE A 304 1.44 -24.25 1.18
C ILE A 304 1.92 -25.16 2.31
N THR A 305 1.00 -25.83 3.01
CA THR A 305 1.37 -26.68 4.17
C THR A 305 2.03 -28.00 3.78
N LYS A 306 2.01 -28.38 2.49
CA LYS A 306 2.80 -29.49 1.95
C LYS A 306 4.27 -29.11 1.70
N ALA A 307 4.56 -27.82 1.52
CA ALA A 307 5.91 -27.33 1.32
C ALA A 307 6.68 -27.27 2.66
N ILE A 308 7.86 -27.88 2.70
CA ILE A 308 8.74 -27.82 3.87
C ILE A 308 9.39 -26.44 3.91
N HIS A 309 8.98 -25.63 4.89
CA HIS A 309 9.59 -24.33 5.16
C HIS A 309 10.90 -24.50 5.93
N ALA A 310 11.93 -23.75 5.55
CA ALA A 310 13.23 -23.81 6.22
C ALA A 310 13.15 -23.24 7.65
N HIS A 311 13.95 -23.80 8.57
CA HIS A 311 14.03 -23.37 9.96
C HIS A 311 15.49 -23.11 10.39
N PRO A 312 15.79 -22.05 11.16
CA PRO A 312 14.88 -20.98 11.54
C PRO A 312 14.78 -19.89 10.45
N THR A 313 13.57 -19.54 10.02
CA THR A 313 13.29 -18.44 9.08
C THR A 313 12.07 -17.63 9.51
N LEU A 314 11.81 -16.49 8.85
CA LEU A 314 10.54 -15.77 9.04
C LEU A 314 9.40 -16.46 8.29
N SER A 315 9.69 -17.11 7.16
CA SER A 315 8.73 -17.80 6.30
C SER A 315 7.97 -18.91 7.02
N GLU A 316 8.57 -19.59 8.00
CA GLU A 316 7.83 -20.58 8.82
C GLU A 316 6.62 -19.96 9.58
N SER A 317 6.59 -18.64 9.76
CA SER A 317 5.41 -17.92 10.28
C SER A 317 4.23 -17.97 9.31
N PHE A 318 4.49 -17.98 8.00
CA PHE A 318 3.47 -18.12 6.95
C PHE A 318 2.87 -19.52 7.01
N PHE A 319 3.74 -20.53 7.11
CA PHE A 319 3.35 -21.93 7.27
C PHE A 319 2.45 -22.14 8.49
N GLU A 320 2.83 -21.61 9.66
CA GLU A 320 2.04 -21.71 10.88
C GLU A 320 0.71 -20.94 10.79
N ALA A 321 0.72 -19.75 10.18
CA ALA A 321 -0.52 -19.01 9.91
C ALA A 321 -1.46 -19.84 9.03
N THR A 322 -0.93 -20.55 8.03
CA THR A 322 -1.72 -21.40 7.14
C THR A 322 -2.23 -22.66 7.85
N LEU A 323 -1.41 -23.35 8.65
CA LEU A 323 -1.86 -24.48 9.48
C LEU A 323 -2.97 -24.09 10.47
N GLY A 324 -2.92 -22.87 10.99
CA GLY A 324 -3.92 -22.35 11.92
C GLY A 324 -5.32 -22.18 11.30
N LEU A 325 -5.45 -22.18 9.97
CA LEU A 325 -6.76 -22.19 9.28
C LEU A 325 -7.59 -23.42 9.66
N ASP A 326 -6.94 -24.54 9.94
CA ASP A 326 -7.55 -25.82 10.31
C ASP A 326 -7.25 -26.22 11.77
N GLU A 327 -6.81 -25.27 12.60
CA GLU A 327 -6.42 -25.50 14.00
C GLU A 327 -5.28 -26.53 14.17
N LYS A 328 -4.38 -26.60 13.17
CA LYS A 328 -3.22 -27.51 13.15
C LYS A 328 -1.89 -26.84 13.45
N ALA A 329 -1.89 -25.52 13.70
CA ALA A 329 -0.67 -24.79 14.03
C ALA A 329 -0.02 -25.32 15.30
N ILE A 330 1.30 -25.46 15.28
CA ILE A 330 2.08 -26.11 16.34
C ILE A 330 2.59 -25.06 17.33
N HIS A 331 3.10 -23.94 16.81
CA HIS A 331 3.73 -22.88 17.61
C HIS A 331 2.79 -21.70 17.93
N MET A 332 1.48 -21.91 17.79
CA MET A 332 0.45 -20.94 18.18
C MET A 332 -0.11 -21.25 19.56
N ALA A 333 -0.34 -20.22 20.38
CA ALA A 333 -1.08 -20.39 21.62
C ALA A 333 -2.49 -20.95 21.32
N PRO A 334 -2.92 -22.04 21.98
CA PRO A 334 -4.22 -22.63 21.71
C PRO A 334 -5.34 -21.63 22.03
N LYS A 335 -6.38 -21.60 21.18
CA LYS A 335 -7.56 -20.76 21.43
C LYS A 335 -8.13 -21.12 22.80
N ARG A 336 -8.23 -20.14 23.69
CA ARG A 336 -8.93 -20.31 24.97
C ARG A 336 -10.37 -20.73 24.66
N LYS A 337 -10.71 -22.00 24.90
CA LYS A 337 -12.10 -22.46 24.84
C LYS A 337 -12.88 -21.61 25.83
N ARG A 338 -13.79 -20.78 25.34
CA ARG A 338 -14.80 -20.14 26.19
C ARG A 338 -15.59 -21.27 26.83
N THR A 339 -15.28 -21.62 28.07
CA THR A 339 -16.14 -22.44 28.90
C THR A 339 -17.45 -21.68 29.00
N ARG A 340 -18.50 -22.18 28.32
CA ARG A 340 -19.87 -21.77 28.57
C ARG A 340 -20.13 -22.05 30.06
N ARG A 341 -20.20 -21.01 30.87
CA ARG A 341 -20.79 -21.07 32.20
C ARG A 341 -22.26 -20.75 32.08
#